data_AF-A0A832H681-F1
#
_entry.id   AF-A0A832H681-F1
#
_cell.length_a   1.000
_cell.length_b   1.000
_cell.length_c   1.000
_cell.angle_alpha   90.00
_cell.angle_beta   90.00
_cell.angle_gamma   90.00
#
_symmetry.space_group_name_H-M   'P 1'
#
loop_
_entity.id
_entity.type
_entity.pdbx_description
1 polymer ?
#
loop_
_entity_poly.entity_id
_entity_poly.type
_entity_poly.pdbx_seq_one_letter_code
_entity_poly.pdbx_strand_id
1 'polypeptide(L)' 'MTEGEKYQHTTQRTVIETKETKVLPPGSVVYTCIASIGKIALTVVPSVANQQINAVVPNGKTAREFIYYSLENLTP' A
#
# COMPACT_ATOMS: atom_id res chain seq x y z
N MET A 1 -9.20 7.65 11.31
CA MET A 1 -9.58 6.76 10.19
C MET A 1 -10.52 5.69 10.69
N THR A 2 -11.64 5.47 10.01
CA THR A 2 -12.46 4.28 10.25
C THR A 2 -11.71 3.05 9.73
N GLU A 3 -11.89 1.90 10.38
CA GLU A 3 -11.18 0.64 10.08
C GLU A 3 -11.25 0.21 8.59
N GLY A 4 -12.22 0.74 7.84
CA GLY A 4 -12.40 0.51 6.40
C GLY A 4 -11.36 1.16 5.46
N GLU A 5 -10.56 2.13 5.91
CA GLU A 5 -9.56 2.79 5.04
C GLU A 5 -8.18 2.10 5.06
N LYS A 6 -7.95 1.21 6.03
CA LYS A 6 -6.67 0.51 6.21
C LYS A 6 -6.36 -0.49 5.12
N TYR A 7 -7.37 -1.17 4.60
CA TYR A 7 -7.20 -2.26 3.65
C TYR A 7 -7.61 -1.81 2.24
N GLN A 8 -6.70 -1.93 1.29
CA GLN A 8 -6.96 -1.60 -0.11
C GLN A 8 -7.76 -2.76 -0.74
N HIS A 9 -9.05 -2.55 -0.95
CA HIS A 9 -9.95 -3.52 -1.59
C HIS A 9 -10.23 -3.20 -3.05
N THR A 10 -10.29 -1.92 -3.40
CA THR A 10 -10.63 -1.45 -4.75
C THR A 10 -9.57 -0.49 -5.27
N THR A 11 -9.41 -0.42 -6.59
CA THR A 11 -8.58 0.57 -7.27
C THR A 11 -9.40 1.26 -8.34
N GLN A 12 -9.02 2.48 -8.71
CA GLN A 12 -9.67 3.19 -9.82
C GLN A 12 -9.32 2.56 -11.19
N ARG A 13 -8.17 1.89 -11.28
CA ARG A 13 -7.66 1.29 -12.52
C ARG A 13 -6.98 -0.04 -12.23
N THR A 14 -7.08 -0.95 -13.18
CA THR A 14 -6.33 -2.21 -13.23
C THR A 14 -5.38 -2.18 -14.42
N VAL A 15 -4.37 -3.05 -14.40
CA VAL A 15 -3.44 -3.23 -15.52
C VAL A 15 -3.42 -4.69 -15.94
N ILE A 16 -2.99 -4.95 -17.17
CA ILE A 16 -2.66 -6.29 -17.63
C ILE A 16 -1.22 -6.56 -17.20
N GLU A 17 -1.00 -7.69 -16.53
CA GLU A 17 0.34 -8.09 -16.10
C GLU A 17 1.23 -8.39 -17.32
N THR A 18 2.42 -7.78 -17.30
CA THR A 18 3.50 -8.05 -18.26
C THR A 18 4.73 -8.56 -17.53
N LYS A 19 5.71 -9.10 -18.26
CA LYS A 19 6.98 -9.59 -17.67
C LYS A 19 7.76 -8.53 -16.88
N GLU A 20 7.54 -7.26 -17.18
CA GLU A 20 8.22 -6.12 -16.54
C GLU A 20 7.45 -5.57 -15.34
N THR A 21 6.24 -6.08 -15.10
CA THR A 21 5.36 -5.59 -14.04
C THR A 21 5.91 -6.00 -12.67
N LYS A 22 6.14 -5.01 -11.81
CA LYS A 22 6.54 -5.25 -10.42
C LYS A 22 5.31 -5.46 -9.56
N VAL A 23 4.97 -6.73 -9.35
CA VAL A 23 3.80 -7.13 -8.54
C VAL A 23 4.16 -7.09 -7.06
N LEU A 24 3.35 -6.38 -6.28
CA LEU A 24 3.37 -6.36 -4.82
C LEU A 24 2.53 -7.53 -4.29
N PRO A 25 3.05 -8.34 -3.37
CA PRO A 25 2.25 -9.37 -2.72
C PRO A 25 1.19 -8.74 -1.79
N PRO A 26 0.11 -9.48 -1.47
CA PRO A 26 -0.81 -9.11 -0.41
C PRO A 26 -0.10 -8.85 0.93
N GLY A 27 -0.54 -7.84 1.67
CA GLY A 27 0.06 -7.42 2.93
C GLY A 27 1.20 -6.42 2.78
N SER A 28 1.45 -5.92 1.57
CA SER A 28 2.38 -4.82 1.34
C SER A 28 1.78 -3.51 1.87
N VAL A 29 2.61 -2.67 2.49
CA VAL A 29 2.22 -1.33 2.94
C VAL A 29 2.44 -0.38 1.77
N VAL A 30 1.40 0.35 1.35
CA VAL A 30 1.48 1.38 0.31
C VAL A 30 1.27 2.76 0.91
N TYR A 31 2.03 3.75 0.43
CA TYR A 31 2.04 5.12 0.94
C TYR A 31 2.16 6.12 -0.22
N THR A 32 1.29 7.13 -0.24
CA THR A 32 1.30 8.18 -1.26
C THR A 32 2.14 9.38 -0.83
N CYS A 33 3.06 9.80 -1.71
CA CYS A 33 3.94 10.95 -1.47
C CYS A 33 3.62 12.18 -2.35
N ILE A 34 2.64 12.10 -3.26
CA ILE A 34 2.32 13.16 -4.23
C ILE A 34 0.80 13.36 -4.32
N ALA A 35 0.34 14.62 -4.31
CA ALA A 35 -1.06 15.09 -4.44
C ALA A 35 -2.05 14.66 -3.33
N SER A 36 -1.97 13.42 -2.85
CA SER A 36 -2.72 12.91 -1.69
C SER A 36 -1.74 12.43 -0.64
N ILE A 37 -0.86 13.30 -0.15
CA ILE A 37 0.23 12.94 0.76
C ILE A 37 -0.37 12.28 2.02
N GLY A 38 0.23 11.17 2.46
CA GLY A 38 -0.12 10.57 3.74
C GLY A 38 -1.22 9.51 3.71
N LYS A 39 -1.77 9.16 2.55
CA LYS A 39 -2.69 8.01 2.48
C LYS A 39 -1.90 6.71 2.56
N ILE A 40 -2.33 5.85 3.48
CA ILE A 40 -1.67 4.59 3.79
C ILE A 40 -2.68 3.46 3.68
N ALA A 41 -2.30 2.35 3.04
CA ALA A 41 -3.11 1.15 3.02
C ALA A 41 -2.25 -0.12 3.01
N LEU A 42 -2.89 -1.24 3.36
CA LEU A 42 -2.38 -2.60 3.18
C LEU A 42 -3.04 -3.24 1.96
N THR A 43 -2.25 -3.80 1.05
CA THR A 43 -2.80 -4.55 -0.10
C THR A 43 -3.47 -5.83 0.40
N VAL A 44 -4.65 -6.17 -0.12
CA VAL A 44 -5.33 -7.45 0.21
C VAL A 44 -5.23 -8.48 -0.91
N VAL A 45 -4.85 -8.02 -2.11
CA VAL A 45 -4.64 -8.83 -3.32
C VAL A 45 -3.30 -8.44 -3.96
N PRO A 46 -2.73 -9.29 -4.84
CA PRO A 46 -1.60 -8.90 -5.66
C PRO A 46 -1.89 -7.58 -6.38
N SER A 47 -0.99 -6.62 -6.23
CA SER A 47 -1.24 -5.24 -6.63
C SER A 47 -0.04 -4.66 -7.35
N VAL A 48 -0.25 -3.57 -8.08
CA VAL A 48 0.84 -2.79 -8.67
C VAL A 48 0.70 -1.34 -8.25
N ALA A 49 1.83 -0.67 -8.06
CA ALA A 49 1.89 0.74 -7.72
C ALA A 49 2.39 1.55 -8.90
N ASN A 50 1.85 2.76 -9.07
CA ASN A 50 2.42 3.75 -9.99
C ASN A 50 3.60 4.48 -9.31
N GLN A 51 4.25 5.40 -10.04
CA GLN A 51 5.44 6.10 -9.54
C GLN A 51 5.14 7.08 -8.38
N GLN A 52 3.86 7.38 -8.11
CA GLN A 52 3.45 8.27 -7.03
C GLN A 52 3.22 7.54 -5.71
N ILE A 53 3.17 6.20 -5.75
CA ILE A 53 2.89 5.34 -4.62
C ILE A 53 4.16 4.55 -4.29
N ASN A 54 4.66 4.75 -3.08
CA ASN A 54 5.73 3.93 -2.53
C ASN A 54 5.13 2.68 -1.89
N ALA A 55 5.88 1.58 -1.96
CA ALA A 55 5.46 0.31 -1.38
C ALA A 55 6.59 -0.33 -0.57
N VAL A 56 6.24 -0.91 0.57
CA VAL A 56 7.11 -1.72 1.41
C VAL A 56 6.54 -3.13 1.46
N VAL A 57 7.39 -4.13 1.23
CA VAL A 57 7.05 -5.56 1.39
C VAL A 57 7.62 -6.05 2.72
N PRO A 58 6.82 -6.07 3.79
CA PRO A 58 7.29 -6.41 5.13
C PRO A 58 7.48 -7.92 5.31
N ASN A 59 8.45 -8.30 6.14
CA ASN A 59 8.68 -9.69 6.50
C ASN A 59 7.74 -10.11 7.66
N GLY A 60 6.53 -10.52 7.30
CA GLY A 60 5.54 -11.07 8.23
C GLY A 60 4.49 -10.06 8.72
N LYS A 61 3.48 -10.59 9.41
CA LYS A 61 2.28 -9.83 9.82
C LYS A 61 2.61 -8.75 10.85
N THR A 62 3.37 -9.06 11.89
CA THR A 62 3.70 -8.06 12.93
C THR A 62 4.42 -6.84 12.35
N ALA A 63 5.37 -7.06 11.42
CA ALA A 63 6.12 -5.99 10.78
C ALA A 63 5.22 -5.07 9.95
N ARG A 64 4.27 -5.62 9.18
CA ARG A 64 3.37 -4.79 8.36
C ARG A 64 2.47 -3.88 9.21
N GLU A 65 1.96 -4.40 10.32
CA GLU A 65 1.11 -3.63 11.24
C GLU A 65 1.92 -2.53 11.91
N PHE A 66 3.11 -2.87 12.40
CA PHE A 66 4.02 -1.90 13.01
C PHE A 66 4.38 -0.78 12.04
N ILE A 67 4.75 -1.11 10.80
CA ILE A 67 5.10 -0.10 9.78
C ILE A 67 3.88 0.77 9.44
N TYR A 68 2.71 0.16 9.25
CA TYR A 68 1.47 0.89 8.97
C TYR A 68 1.17 1.94 10.06
N TYR A 69 1.10 1.50 11.32
CA TYR A 69 0.78 2.40 12.44
C TYR A 69 1.89 3.41 12.73
N SER A 70 3.16 3.05 12.48
CA SER A 70 4.27 3.99 12.60
C SER A 70 4.18 5.11 11.57
N LEU A 71 3.90 4.76 10.31
CA LEU A 71 3.72 5.76 9.25
C LEU A 71 2.48 6.61 9.49
N GLU A 72 1.36 6.01 9.93
CA GLU A 72 0.13 6.74 10.26
C GLU A 72 0.40 7.79 11.34
N ASN A 73 1.13 7.43 12.41
CA ASN A 73 1.47 8.35 13.49
C ASN A 73 2.48 9.44 13.10
N LEU A 74 3.31 9.18 12.07
CA LEU A 74 4.29 10.14 11.54
C LEU A 74 3.73 11.02 10.42
N THR A 75 2.54 10.69 9.91
CA THR A 75 1.92 11.40 8.79
C THR A 75 1.41 12.77 9.25
N PRO A 76 1.68 13.86 8.51
CA PRO A 76 1.24 15.22 8.85
C PRO A 76 -0.27 15.41 8.88
#